data_AF-A0A7Y5GJS5-F1
#
_entry.id   AF-A0A7Y5GJS5-F1
#
_cell.length_a   1.000
_cell.length_b   1.000
_cell.length_c   1.000
_cell.angle_alpha   90.00
_cell.angle_beta   90.00
_cell.angle_gamma   90.00
#
_symmetry.space_group_name_H-M   'P 1'
#
loop_
_entity.id
_entity.type
_entity.pdbx_description
1 polymer ?
#
loop_
_entity_poly.entity_id
_entity_poly.type
_entity_poly.pdbx_seq_one_letter_code
_entity_poly.pdbx_strand_id
1 'polypeptide(L)'
;MVNLCVLKHHQSAGVTMALKNMSHGLVNNVNRSHSSSTLNACGTFIPTVVDHPIIRQKCVLHILDAVKAAYHGGPGGRVGKYMWEHKTMYAATDPVALDRVGWKVIDAKRAEVGREPIALAKPDQDSRFLNMQVEHIEIAGALGLGEFRDEAIDLRSFNLTS
;
A
#
# COMPACT_ATOMS: atom_id res chain seq x y z
N MET A 1 -13.78 -11.50 -7.79
CA MET A 1 -13.71 -10.71 -6.54
C MET A 1 -13.23 -9.32 -6.90
N VAL A 2 -13.82 -8.29 -6.27
CA VAL A 2 -13.38 -6.89 -6.39
C VAL A 2 -12.69 -6.52 -5.08
N ASN A 3 -11.49 -5.98 -5.15
CA ASN A 3 -10.70 -5.54 -4.00
C ASN A 3 -10.88 -4.04 -3.80
N LEU A 4 -11.65 -3.66 -2.78
CA LEU A 4 -11.79 -2.27 -2.34
C LEU A 4 -10.79 -2.00 -1.22
N CYS A 5 -9.86 -1.08 -1.47
CA CYS A 5 -8.76 -0.76 -0.56
C CYS A 5 -8.65 0.76 -0.37
N VAL A 6 -7.78 1.19 0.55
CA VAL A 6 -7.63 2.60 0.93
C VAL A 6 -6.18 3.09 0.79
N LEU A 7 -6.03 4.35 0.36
CA LEU A 7 -4.72 4.98 0.21
C LEU A 7 -4.17 5.41 1.57
N LYS A 8 -3.30 4.60 2.16
CA LYS A 8 -2.67 4.95 3.44
C LYS A 8 -1.32 4.31 3.71
N HIS A 9 -0.53 5.04 4.49
CA HIS A 9 0.65 4.56 5.20
C HIS A 9 0.30 3.40 6.16
N HIS A 10 1.27 2.52 6.36
CA HIS A 10 1.26 1.47 7.36
C HIS A 10 2.65 1.25 7.95
N GLN A 11 2.81 1.40 9.27
CA GLN A 11 4.13 1.36 9.92
C GLN A 11 4.96 0.09 9.63
N SER A 12 4.32 -1.07 9.41
CA SER A 12 5.06 -2.30 9.05
C SER A 12 5.38 -2.44 7.55
N ALA A 13 4.38 -2.34 6.68
CA ALA A 13 4.55 -2.62 5.24
C ALA A 13 4.89 -1.37 4.42
N GLY A 14 5.02 -0.21 5.06
CA GLY A 14 5.09 1.10 4.39
C GLY A 14 3.72 1.61 3.98
N VAL A 15 2.95 0.80 3.24
CA VAL A 15 1.63 1.16 2.69
C VAL A 15 0.63 0.00 2.82
N THR A 16 -0.68 0.28 2.67
CA THR A 16 -1.73 -0.75 2.68
C THR A 16 -2.21 -1.10 1.27
N MET A 17 -3.09 -0.30 0.68
CA MET A 17 -3.54 -0.42 -0.72
C MET A 17 -3.86 -1.87 -1.15
N ALA A 18 -3.71 -2.24 -2.41
CA ALA A 18 -4.26 -3.47 -2.97
C ALA A 18 -3.56 -4.74 -2.47
N LEU A 19 -2.23 -4.81 -2.51
CA LEU A 19 -1.46 -6.01 -2.19
C LEU A 19 -1.59 -6.37 -0.71
N LYS A 20 -1.49 -5.37 0.19
CA LYS A 20 -1.69 -5.63 1.62
C LYS A 20 -3.16 -5.95 1.93
N ASN A 21 -4.12 -5.31 1.26
CA ASN A 21 -5.54 -5.60 1.49
C ASN A 21 -5.88 -7.06 1.15
N MET A 22 -5.32 -7.60 0.06
CA MET A 22 -5.46 -9.03 -0.25
C MET A 22 -4.74 -9.91 0.77
N SER A 23 -3.45 -9.67 1.00
CA SER A 23 -2.64 -10.53 1.88
C SER A 23 -3.05 -10.51 3.34
N HIS A 24 -3.73 -9.46 3.81
CA HIS A 24 -4.19 -9.35 5.20
C HIS A 24 -5.70 -9.48 5.36
N GLY A 25 -6.49 -9.30 4.31
CA GLY A 25 -7.95 -9.43 4.33
C GLY A 25 -8.45 -10.83 3.98
N LEU A 26 -7.64 -11.64 3.29
CA LEU A 26 -8.05 -12.96 2.77
C LEU A 26 -7.46 -14.15 3.54
N VAL A 27 -6.57 -13.90 4.50
CA VAL A 27 -5.93 -14.94 5.32
C VAL A 27 -5.89 -14.54 6.79
N ASN A 28 -5.79 -15.54 7.67
CA ASN A 28 -5.74 -15.34 9.12
C ASN A 28 -4.31 -15.29 9.66
N ASN A 29 -4.15 -14.91 10.93
CA ASN A 29 -2.86 -14.88 11.65
C ASN A 29 -1.80 -13.96 11.02
N VAL A 30 -2.25 -12.92 10.33
CA VAL A 30 -1.40 -11.96 9.61
C VAL A 30 -0.51 -11.14 10.54
N ASN A 31 -0.87 -11.04 11.82
CA ASN A 31 -0.05 -10.42 12.86
C ASN A 31 1.33 -11.08 12.99
N ARG A 32 1.47 -12.37 12.62
CA ARG A 32 2.76 -13.06 12.65
C ARG A 32 3.77 -12.50 11.65
N SER A 33 3.30 -11.92 10.56
CA SER A 33 4.18 -11.29 9.56
C SER A 33 4.88 -10.02 10.07
N HIS A 34 4.49 -9.51 11.23
CA HIS A 34 5.08 -8.30 11.83
C HIS A 34 4.88 -8.29 13.35
N SER A 35 5.43 -9.32 14.00
CA SER A 35 5.16 -9.62 15.42
C SER A 35 5.82 -8.66 16.40
N SER A 36 6.85 -7.93 15.97
CA SER A 36 7.46 -6.83 16.73
C SER A 36 7.96 -5.74 15.78
N SER A 37 8.37 -4.59 16.33
CA SER A 37 8.89 -3.47 15.53
C SER A 37 10.15 -3.80 14.74
N THR A 38 10.90 -4.84 15.14
CA THR A 38 12.13 -5.29 14.47
C THR A 38 11.94 -6.63 13.76
N LEU A 39 10.94 -7.43 14.15
CA LEU A 39 10.58 -8.68 13.50
C LEU A 39 9.47 -8.43 12.47
N ASN A 40 9.86 -7.92 11.31
CA ASN A 40 8.98 -7.57 10.20
C ASN A 40 9.31 -8.42 8.96
N ALA A 41 8.30 -9.10 8.43
CA ALA A 41 8.36 -9.95 7.26
C ALA A 41 7.26 -9.59 6.24
N CYS A 42 6.64 -8.41 6.33
CA CYS A 42 5.69 -7.92 5.35
C CYS A 42 6.25 -7.91 3.91
N GLY A 43 7.55 -7.62 3.75
CA GLY A 43 8.28 -7.62 2.48
C GLY A 43 8.10 -8.90 1.68
N THR A 44 8.20 -10.05 2.33
CA THR A 44 8.06 -11.37 1.69
C THR A 44 6.66 -11.95 1.86
N PHE A 45 6.03 -11.74 3.01
CA PHE A 45 4.71 -12.31 3.33
C PHE A 45 3.63 -11.82 2.37
N ILE A 46 3.58 -10.51 2.11
CA ILE A 46 2.55 -9.91 1.25
C ILE A 46 2.57 -10.52 -0.16
N PRO A 47 3.70 -10.47 -0.91
CA PRO A 47 3.74 -11.02 -2.27
C PRO A 47 3.52 -12.53 -2.29
N THR A 48 4.05 -13.28 -1.30
CA THR A 48 3.85 -14.74 -1.21
C THR A 48 2.37 -15.11 -1.07
N VAL A 49 1.61 -14.39 -0.23
CA VAL A 49 0.18 -14.66 -0.08
C VAL A 49 -0.58 -14.29 -1.34
N VAL A 50 -0.27 -13.15 -1.95
CA VAL A 50 -0.96 -12.71 -3.18
C VAL A 50 -0.72 -13.67 -4.34
N ASP A 51 0.48 -14.24 -4.48
CA ASP A 51 0.78 -15.24 -5.52
C ASP A 51 0.07 -16.58 -5.32
N HIS A 52 -0.59 -16.82 -4.18
CA HIS A 52 -1.35 -18.05 -4.01
C HIS A 52 -2.46 -18.16 -5.09
N PRO A 53 -2.56 -19.28 -5.84
CA PRO A 53 -3.48 -19.40 -6.98
C PRO A 53 -4.94 -19.02 -6.67
N ILE A 54 -5.41 -19.38 -5.48
CA ILE A 54 -6.76 -19.07 -4.99
C ILE A 54 -7.02 -17.56 -4.87
N ILE A 55 -5.99 -16.75 -4.63
CA ILE A 55 -6.08 -15.28 -4.51
C ILE A 55 -5.89 -14.64 -5.88
N ARG A 56 -4.72 -14.87 -6.53
CA ARG A 56 -4.37 -14.17 -7.77
C ARG A 56 -5.35 -14.42 -8.92
N GLN A 57 -5.98 -15.60 -8.99
CA GLN A 57 -6.94 -15.90 -10.06
C GLN A 57 -8.34 -15.31 -9.82
N LYS A 58 -8.64 -14.88 -8.58
CA LYS A 58 -9.99 -14.45 -8.20
C LYS A 58 -10.12 -12.94 -8.06
N CYS A 59 -9.04 -12.23 -7.73
CA CYS A 59 -9.03 -10.78 -7.61
C CYS A 59 -8.62 -10.15 -8.95
N VAL A 60 -9.59 -9.58 -9.67
CA VAL A 60 -9.39 -9.11 -11.05
C VAL A 60 -9.58 -7.60 -11.22
N LEU A 61 -10.17 -6.94 -10.23
CA LEU A 61 -10.39 -5.50 -10.20
C LEU A 61 -10.04 -4.95 -8.81
N HIS A 62 -9.27 -3.88 -8.80
CA HIS A 62 -8.83 -3.16 -7.62
C HIS A 62 -9.37 -1.74 -7.69
N ILE A 63 -10.12 -1.36 -6.65
CA ILE A 63 -10.62 0.00 -6.46
C ILE A 63 -9.89 0.55 -5.23
N LEU A 64 -9.12 1.61 -5.42
CA LEU A 64 -8.46 2.34 -4.34
C LEU A 64 -9.28 3.58 -4.04
N ASP A 65 -10.01 3.54 -2.92
CA ASP A 65 -10.63 4.72 -2.35
C ASP A 65 -9.53 5.60 -1.75
N ALA A 66 -9.32 6.73 -2.41
CA ALA A 66 -8.43 7.78 -1.98
C ALA A 66 -9.18 9.11 -1.91
N VAL A 67 -10.47 9.12 -1.58
CA VAL A 67 -11.20 10.36 -1.30
C VAL A 67 -10.56 11.05 -0.09
N LYS A 68 -10.27 10.25 0.94
CA LYS A 68 -9.38 10.62 2.04
C LYS A 68 -8.24 9.63 2.11
N ALA A 69 -7.05 10.14 2.37
CA ALA A 69 -5.84 9.34 2.47
C ALA A 69 -5.07 9.69 3.75
N ALA A 70 -4.12 8.85 4.14
CA ALA A 70 -3.30 9.09 5.33
C ALA A 70 -1.81 8.80 5.13
N TYR A 71 -0.95 9.79 5.40
CA TYR A 71 0.46 9.74 4.99
C TYR A 71 1.38 9.22 6.10
N HIS A 72 0.85 9.05 7.32
CA HIS A 72 1.58 8.56 8.48
C HIS A 72 0.65 7.96 9.57
N GLY A 73 1.22 7.39 10.63
CA GLY A 73 0.52 7.02 11.87
C GLY A 73 -0.39 5.78 11.80
N GLY A 74 -0.51 5.14 10.65
CA GLY A 74 -1.23 3.87 10.51
C GLY A 74 -0.46 2.65 11.05
N PRO A 75 -1.15 1.59 11.54
CA PRO A 75 -2.59 1.45 11.68
C PRO A 75 -3.15 2.03 13.00
N GLY A 76 -4.46 2.28 13.04
CA GLY A 76 -5.20 2.65 14.25
C GLY A 76 -5.43 4.15 14.46
N GLY A 77 -5.84 4.55 15.66
CA GLY A 77 -6.41 5.87 15.95
C GLY A 77 -5.48 7.07 15.76
N ARG A 78 -4.16 6.87 15.69
CA ARG A 78 -3.19 7.96 15.45
C ARG A 78 -3.26 8.51 14.02
N VAL A 79 -3.89 7.77 13.11
CA VAL A 79 -3.98 8.14 11.69
C VAL A 79 -4.72 9.46 11.46
N GLY A 80 -5.65 9.84 12.34
CA GLY A 80 -6.54 10.99 12.14
C GLY A 80 -5.81 12.32 11.92
N LYS A 81 -4.69 12.54 12.62
CA LYS A 81 -3.85 13.76 12.46
C LYS A 81 -3.03 13.79 11.16
N TYR A 82 -2.98 12.68 10.43
CA TYR A 82 -2.22 12.54 9.19
C TYR A 82 -3.11 12.36 7.98
N MET A 83 -4.41 12.61 8.13
CA MET A 83 -5.35 12.51 7.04
C MET A 83 -5.31 13.77 6.17
N TRP A 84 -5.51 13.59 4.87
CA TRP A 84 -5.79 14.68 3.95
C TRP A 84 -6.87 14.29 2.93
N GLU A 85 -7.53 15.29 2.35
CA GLU A 85 -8.48 15.07 1.27
C GLU A 85 -7.72 14.93 -0.05
N HIS A 86 -7.56 13.70 -0.52
CA HIS A 86 -6.90 13.39 -1.79
C HIS A 86 -7.89 13.41 -2.98
N LYS A 87 -9.20 13.29 -2.70
CA LYS A 87 -10.31 13.52 -3.65
C LYS A 87 -10.21 12.74 -4.96
N THR A 88 -9.59 11.56 -4.91
CA THR A 88 -9.38 10.72 -6.09
C THR A 88 -9.85 9.29 -5.81
N MET A 89 -10.39 8.62 -6.82
CA MET A 89 -10.52 7.16 -6.79
C MET A 89 -9.70 6.58 -7.93
N TYR A 90 -9.02 5.47 -7.68
CA TYR A 90 -8.28 4.75 -8.70
C TYR A 90 -8.94 3.40 -8.95
N ALA A 91 -8.90 2.96 -10.21
CA ALA A 91 -9.32 1.63 -10.61
C ALA A 91 -8.23 1.00 -11.48
N ALA A 92 -7.86 -0.24 -11.19
CA ALA A 92 -6.85 -0.98 -11.93
C ALA A 92 -7.14 -2.48 -11.93
N THR A 93 -6.71 -3.18 -12.97
CA THR A 93 -6.65 -4.65 -12.99
C THR A 93 -5.29 -5.18 -12.52
N ASP A 94 -4.28 -4.32 -12.47
CA ASP A 94 -2.94 -4.63 -11.98
C ASP A 94 -2.76 -4.07 -10.55
N PRO A 95 -2.64 -4.93 -9.52
CA PRO A 95 -2.47 -4.49 -8.14
C PRO A 95 -1.09 -3.90 -7.86
N VAL A 96 -0.05 -4.33 -8.57
CA VAL A 96 1.33 -3.84 -8.37
C VAL A 96 1.44 -2.43 -8.91
N ALA A 97 0.93 -2.18 -10.12
CA ALA A 97 0.91 -0.86 -10.73
C ALA A 97 0.08 0.13 -9.89
N LEU A 98 -1.08 -0.31 -9.38
CA LEU A 98 -1.93 0.50 -8.50
C LEU A 98 -1.19 0.89 -7.21
N ASP A 99 -0.52 -0.07 -6.57
CA ASP A 99 0.22 0.18 -5.34
C ASP A 99 1.48 1.04 -5.57
N ARG A 100 2.15 0.86 -6.72
CA ARG A 100 3.28 1.72 -7.13
C ARG A 100 2.84 3.17 -7.28
N VAL A 101 1.73 3.41 -8.00
CA VAL A 101 1.17 4.77 -8.17
C VAL A 101 0.75 5.35 -6.82
N GLY A 102 0.00 4.60 -6.01
CA GLY A 102 -0.46 5.07 -4.71
C GLY A 102 0.68 5.33 -3.72
N TRP A 103 1.75 4.54 -3.76
CA TRP A 103 2.95 4.80 -2.96
C TRP A 103 3.57 6.15 -3.34
N LYS A 104 3.72 6.46 -4.63
CA LYS A 104 4.23 7.78 -5.08
C LYS A 104 3.37 8.93 -4.58
N VAL A 105 2.04 8.75 -4.53
CA VAL A 105 1.12 9.76 -3.98
C VAL A 105 1.37 10.00 -2.48
N ILE A 106 1.57 8.93 -1.70
CA ILE A 106 1.89 9.05 -0.28
C ILE A 106 3.24 9.76 -0.10
N ASP A 107 4.27 9.41 -0.87
CA ASP A 107 5.58 10.05 -0.77
C ASP A 107 5.56 11.51 -1.19
N ALA A 108 4.80 11.87 -2.24
CA ALA A 108 4.56 13.27 -2.59
C ALA A 108 3.93 14.02 -1.41
N LYS A 109 2.92 13.45 -0.76
CA LYS A 109 2.30 14.08 0.41
C LYS A 109 3.26 14.21 1.59
N ARG A 110 4.12 13.22 1.81
CA ARG A 110 5.15 13.25 2.87
C ARG A 110 6.17 14.35 2.60
N ALA A 111 6.63 14.50 1.36
CA ALA A 111 7.54 15.58 0.97
C ALA A 111 6.94 16.97 1.20
N GLU A 112 5.67 17.18 0.87
CA GLU A 112 4.96 18.46 1.12
C GLU A 112 4.97 18.89 2.59
N VAL A 113 4.98 17.93 3.52
CA VAL A 113 4.98 18.19 4.96
C VAL A 113 6.35 17.98 5.61
N GLY A 114 7.42 17.95 4.81
CA GLY A 114 8.80 17.84 5.29
C GLY A 114 9.14 16.50 5.92
N ARG A 115 8.52 15.40 5.47
CA ARG A 115 8.81 14.04 5.92
C ARG A 115 9.57 13.25 4.87
N GLU A 116 10.49 12.42 5.35
CA GLU A 116 11.20 11.43 4.54
C GLU A 116 10.22 10.50 3.79
N PRO A 117 10.58 10.04 2.56
CA PRO A 117 9.79 9.04 1.84
C PRO A 117 9.68 7.73 2.64
N ILE A 118 8.66 6.93 2.35
CA ILE A 118 8.35 5.69 3.08
C ILE A 118 9.57 4.78 3.22
N ALA A 119 10.35 4.59 2.15
CA ALA A 119 11.51 3.69 2.15
C ALA A 119 12.65 4.15 3.07
N LEU A 120 12.76 5.46 3.36
CA LEU A 120 13.85 6.02 4.16
C LEU A 120 13.41 6.39 5.59
N ALA A 121 12.11 6.47 5.82
CA ALA A 121 11.56 6.93 7.07
C ALA A 121 11.88 6.01 8.25
N LYS A 122 12.21 6.65 9.37
CA LYS A 122 12.63 5.99 10.62
C LYS A 122 11.51 6.02 11.67
N PRO A 123 11.61 5.17 12.72
CA PRO A 123 10.65 5.18 13.81
C PRO A 123 10.49 6.57 14.44
N ASP A 124 9.25 6.91 14.77
CA ASP A 124 8.87 8.06 15.58
C ASP A 124 7.79 7.67 16.60
N GLN A 125 7.23 8.66 17.30
CA GLN A 125 6.23 8.42 18.34
C GLN A 125 4.94 7.73 17.81
N ASP A 126 4.66 7.87 16.50
CA ASP A 126 3.41 7.48 15.85
C ASP A 126 3.55 6.34 14.83
N SER A 127 4.76 6.06 14.36
CA SER A 127 5.13 4.89 13.55
C SER A 127 6.39 4.26 14.12
N ARG A 128 6.29 3.06 14.71
CA ARG A 128 7.34 2.55 15.62
C ARG A 128 8.16 1.39 15.06
N PHE A 129 7.89 0.95 13.84
CA PHE A 129 8.60 -0.15 13.19
C PHE A 129 9.95 0.32 12.68
N LEU A 130 10.98 -0.48 12.92
CA LEU A 130 12.37 -0.17 12.59
C LEU A 130 12.54 0.15 11.09
N ASN A 131 11.96 -0.71 10.24
CA ASN A 131 11.93 -0.54 8.80
C ASN A 131 10.52 -0.83 8.29
N MET A 132 10.00 0.10 7.49
CA MET A 132 8.81 -0.10 6.68
C MET A 132 9.17 -0.89 5.43
N GLN A 133 8.55 -2.05 5.23
CA GLN A 133 8.88 -2.95 4.12
C GLN A 133 8.03 -2.67 2.88
N VAL A 134 8.22 -1.50 2.27
CA VAL A 134 7.48 -1.08 1.05
C VAL A 134 7.95 -1.82 -0.20
N GLU A 135 9.15 -2.42 -0.16
CA GLU A 135 9.71 -3.28 -1.21
C GLU A 135 8.83 -4.49 -1.56
N HIS A 136 7.82 -4.82 -0.74
CA HIS A 136 6.84 -5.86 -1.08
C HIS A 136 6.14 -5.63 -2.43
N ILE A 137 6.01 -4.37 -2.87
CA ILE A 137 5.43 -4.02 -4.17
C ILE A 137 6.38 -4.42 -5.31
N GLU A 138 7.67 -4.09 -5.19
CA GLU A 138 8.67 -4.47 -6.20
C GLU A 138 8.87 -5.99 -6.24
N ILE A 139 8.91 -6.64 -5.08
CA ILE A 139 8.97 -8.10 -4.97
C ILE A 139 7.74 -8.74 -5.65
N ALA A 140 6.53 -8.18 -5.46
CA ALA A 140 5.34 -8.66 -6.15
C ALA A 140 5.47 -8.53 -7.69
N GLY A 141 6.02 -7.43 -8.17
CA GLY A 141 6.33 -7.25 -9.59
C GLY A 141 7.32 -8.30 -10.11
N ALA A 142 8.38 -8.59 -9.34
CA ALA A 142 9.36 -9.62 -9.69
C ALA A 142 8.78 -11.05 -9.72
N LEU A 143 7.71 -11.32 -8.96
CA LEU A 143 6.96 -12.58 -9.02
C LEU A 143 5.95 -12.64 -10.19
N GLY A 144 5.85 -11.60 -11.01
CA GLY A 144 4.91 -11.53 -12.13
C GLY A 144 3.47 -11.28 -11.71
N LEU A 145 3.25 -10.66 -10.54
CA LEU A 145 1.91 -10.30 -10.04
C LEU A 145 1.38 -8.99 -10.63
N GLY A 146 2.21 -8.27 -11.38
CA GLY A 146 1.91 -6.99 -12.00
C GLY A 146 3.18 -6.21 -12.32
N GLU A 147 3.02 -4.97 -12.76
CA GLU A 147 4.12 -4.11 -13.21
C GLU A 147 4.53 -3.07 -12.15
N PHE A 148 5.84 -2.98 -11.88
CA PHE A 148 6.41 -2.02 -10.94
C PHE A 148 7.13 -0.85 -11.63
N ARG A 149 7.54 -1.01 -12.90
CA ARG A 149 8.30 0.00 -13.64
C ARG A 149 7.40 1.14 -14.08
N ASP A 150 7.76 2.36 -13.69
CA ASP A 150 6.96 3.55 -13.94
C ASP A 150 6.71 3.78 -15.43
N GLU A 151 7.66 3.42 -16.30
CA GLU A 151 7.57 3.61 -17.76
C GLU A 151 6.57 2.66 -18.43
N ALA A 152 6.20 1.57 -17.76
CA ALA A 152 5.28 0.56 -18.26
C ALA A 152 3.85 0.71 -17.69
N ILE A 153 3.63 1.69 -16.80
CA ILE A 153 2.33 1.97 -16.19
C ILE A 153 1.63 3.11 -16.94
N ASP A 154 0.52 2.82 -17.62
CA ASP A 154 -0.34 3.82 -18.26
C ASP A 154 -1.37 4.38 -17.26
N LEU A 155 -1.07 5.53 -16.65
CA LEU A 155 -1.99 6.24 -15.76
C LEU A 155 -2.84 7.25 -16.53
N ARG A 156 -4.14 6.98 -16.64
CA ARG A 156 -5.13 7.89 -17.25
C ARG A 156 -5.94 8.59 -16.18
N SER A 157 -6.04 9.92 -16.29
CA SER A 157 -6.77 10.75 -15.34
C SER A 157 -8.01 11.36 -15.99
N PHE A 158 -9.12 11.30 -15.27
CA PHE A 158 -10.40 11.87 -15.68
C PHE A 158 -10.92 12.76 -14.55
N ASN A 159 -11.23 14.01 -14.86
CA ASN A 159 -11.88 14.90 -13.90
C ASN A 159 -13.38 14.72 -13.98
N LEU A 160 -14.02 14.44 -12.84
CA LEU A 160 -15.47 14.41 -12.75
C LEU A 160 -15.96 15.84 -12.58
N THR A 161 -16.58 16.40 -13.62
CA THR A 161 -17.31 17.66 -13.53
C THR A 161 -18.73 17.38 -13.06
N SER A 162 -19.18 18.09 -12.03
CA SER A 162 -20.59 18.14 -11.62
C SER A 162 -21.42 18.96 -12.60
#